data_AF-A0A8S1XNZ3-F1
#
_entry.id   AF-A0A8S1XNZ3-F1
#
_cell.length_a   1.000
_cell.length_b   1.000
_cell.length_c   1.000
_cell.angle_alpha   90.00
_cell.angle_beta   90.00
_cell.angle_gamma   90.00
#
_symmetry.space_group_name_H-M   'P 1'
#
loop_
_entity.id
_entity.type
_entity.pdbx_description
1 polymer ?
#
loop_
_entity_poly.entity_id
_entity_poly.type
_entity_poly.pdbx_seq_one_letter_code
_entity_poly.pdbx_strand_id
1 'polypeptide(L)'
;MSVSQLLIKLYHLVADHSDITSFQNFVKSQNLIQQLTIIIEHIQNNSIKKDYKELEKQLQKYESEVRVHIRESYLMNQKYDDMKNQIKQLEQDRDELLKNTKKTMNKLKKENEELYRKVNIFQEELNYYRQIEICTQQSTKISNSKTIEKSSKLKDKRFHTNITPQKTANQSFDYLVNKRLSQQIVQRKQSFQKYMSNKRRSCTTDLSKSM
;
A
#
# COMPACT_ATOMS: atom_id res chain seq x y z
N MET A 1 0.86 -60.99 -73.94
CA MET A 1 0.44 -59.57 -73.78
C MET A 1 1.04 -58.80 -74.94
N SER A 2 0.23 -58.09 -75.73
CA SER A 2 0.74 -57.35 -76.90
C SER A 2 1.42 -56.04 -76.49
N VAL A 3 2.32 -55.53 -77.33
CA VAL A 3 3.01 -54.26 -77.10
C VAL A 3 2.02 -53.10 -76.92
N SER A 4 0.93 -53.09 -77.68
CA SER A 4 -0.14 -52.10 -77.54
C SER A 4 -0.88 -52.20 -76.19
N GLN A 5 -1.14 -53.42 -75.70
CA GLN A 5 -1.74 -53.61 -74.36
C GLN A 5 -0.81 -53.13 -73.24
N LEU A 6 0.51 -53.30 -73.41
CA LEU A 6 1.49 -52.80 -72.45
C LEU A 6 1.54 -51.27 -72.44
N LEU A 7 1.56 -50.63 -73.61
CA LEU A 7 1.58 -49.18 -73.74
C LEU A 7 0.31 -48.53 -73.16
N ILE A 8 -0.86 -49.13 -73.39
CA ILE A 8 -2.12 -48.66 -72.80
C ILE A 8 -2.08 -48.76 -71.26
N LYS A 9 -1.58 -49.88 -70.72
CA LYS A 9 -1.42 -50.03 -69.25
C LYS A 9 -0.44 -49.02 -68.68
N LEU A 10 0.68 -48.77 -69.35
CA LEU A 10 1.67 -47.78 -68.92
C LEU A 10 1.09 -46.36 -68.95
N TYR A 11 0.32 -46.02 -69.99
CA TYR A 11 -0.35 -44.72 -70.07
C TYR A 11 -1.33 -44.52 -68.90
N HIS A 12 -2.20 -45.50 -68.63
CA HIS A 12 -3.15 -45.41 -67.50
C HIS A 12 -2.47 -45.43 -66.13
N LEU A 13 -1.24 -45.92 -66.00
CA LEU A 13 -0.48 -45.90 -64.76
C LEU A 13 0.06 -44.49 -64.44
N VAL A 14 0.31 -43.68 -65.48
CA VAL A 14 1.00 -42.41 -65.36
C VAL A 14 0.05 -41.22 -65.51
N ALA A 15 -0.95 -41.34 -66.37
CA ALA A 15 -1.90 -40.28 -66.65
C ALA A 15 -3.08 -40.34 -65.66
N ASP A 16 -3.46 -39.16 -65.15
CA ASP A 16 -4.70 -39.01 -64.39
C ASP A 16 -5.89 -39.45 -65.24
N HIS A 17 -6.76 -40.29 -64.66
CA HIS A 17 -7.95 -40.82 -65.34
C HIS A 17 -8.97 -39.75 -65.78
N SER A 18 -8.74 -38.49 -65.42
CA SER A 18 -9.61 -37.34 -65.73
C SER A 18 -9.31 -36.68 -67.08
N ASP A 19 -8.15 -36.89 -67.71
CA ASP A 19 -7.79 -36.23 -68.97
C ASP A 19 -8.11 -37.08 -70.22
N ILE A 20 -9.40 -37.08 -70.56
CA ILE A 20 -9.98 -37.83 -71.70
C ILE A 20 -9.36 -37.40 -73.04
N THR A 21 -8.99 -36.12 -73.18
CA THR A 21 -8.48 -35.55 -74.42
C THR A 21 -7.06 -36.04 -74.71
N SER A 22 -6.23 -36.12 -73.66
CA SER A 22 -4.89 -36.67 -73.74
C SER A 22 -4.90 -38.17 -74.10
N PHE A 23 -5.83 -38.94 -73.52
CA PHE A 23 -5.96 -40.38 -73.81
C PHE A 23 -6.39 -40.63 -75.27
N GLN A 24 -7.31 -39.81 -75.80
CA GLN A 24 -7.72 -39.92 -77.21
C GLN A 24 -6.56 -39.63 -78.18
N ASN A 25 -5.69 -38.67 -77.86
CA ASN A 25 -4.52 -38.37 -78.68
C ASN A 25 -3.51 -39.54 -78.67
N PHE A 26 -3.29 -40.15 -77.51
CA PHE A 26 -2.43 -41.34 -77.35
C PHE A 26 -2.91 -42.54 -78.19
N VAL A 27 -4.22 -42.83 -78.18
CA VAL A 27 -4.79 -43.95 -78.96
C VAL A 27 -4.75 -43.67 -80.48
N LYS A 28 -4.88 -42.39 -80.90
CA LYS A 28 -4.84 -41.98 -82.31
C LYS A 28 -3.42 -41.99 -82.90
N SER A 29 -2.40 -41.73 -82.11
CA SER A 29 -1.00 -41.88 -82.54
C SER A 29 -0.67 -43.36 -82.73
N GLN A 30 -0.88 -43.89 -83.94
CA GLN A 30 -0.57 -45.29 -84.29
C GLN A 30 0.95 -45.60 -84.29
N ASN A 31 1.80 -44.59 -84.15
CA ASN A 31 3.25 -44.73 -84.09
C ASN A 31 3.73 -44.98 -82.65
N LEU A 32 4.46 -46.09 -82.47
CA LEU A 32 5.00 -46.52 -81.19
C LEU A 32 5.90 -45.47 -80.50
N ILE A 33 6.75 -44.79 -81.28
CA ILE A 33 7.65 -43.77 -80.76
C ILE A 33 6.86 -42.57 -80.24
N GLN A 34 5.82 -42.15 -80.97
CA GLN A 34 4.95 -41.05 -80.53
C GLN A 34 4.18 -41.40 -79.26
N GLN A 35 3.66 -42.63 -79.16
CA GLN A 35 3.01 -43.12 -77.93
C GLN A 35 3.95 -43.11 -76.72
N LEU A 36 5.21 -43.52 -76.91
CA LEU A 36 6.23 -43.47 -75.86
C LEU A 36 6.59 -42.04 -75.47
N THR A 37 6.71 -41.11 -76.43
CA THR A 37 6.97 -39.69 -76.14
C THR A 37 5.85 -39.08 -75.30
N ILE A 38 4.58 -39.36 -75.64
CA ILE A 38 3.41 -38.88 -74.87
C ILE A 38 3.44 -39.41 -73.43
N ILE A 39 3.79 -40.69 -73.23
CA ILE A 39 3.94 -41.29 -71.90
C ILE A 39 5.07 -40.59 -71.13
N ILE A 40 6.24 -40.38 -71.76
CA ILE A 40 7.39 -39.72 -71.11
C ILE A 40 7.04 -38.28 -70.71
N GLU A 41 6.33 -37.54 -71.56
CA GLU A 41 5.88 -36.18 -71.24
C GLU A 41 4.93 -36.17 -70.04
N HIS A 42 4.02 -37.14 -69.91
CA HIS A 42 3.16 -37.26 -68.73
C HIS A 42 3.96 -37.60 -67.46
N ILE A 43 4.98 -38.46 -67.56
CA ILE A 43 5.87 -38.78 -66.42
C ILE A 43 6.64 -37.52 -65.97
N GLN A 44 7.13 -36.73 -66.93
CA GLN A 44 7.94 -35.55 -66.66
C GLN A 44 7.10 -34.36 -66.17
N ASN A 45 5.92 -34.16 -66.75
CA ASN A 45 5.01 -33.06 -66.42
C ASN A 45 4.05 -33.39 -65.28
N ASN A 46 4.18 -34.57 -64.68
CA ASN A 46 3.28 -35.12 -63.67
C ASN A 46 2.97 -34.07 -62.58
N SER A 47 1.76 -33.50 -62.66
CA SER A 47 1.21 -32.44 -61.79
C SER A 47 1.33 -32.84 -60.33
N ILE A 48 1.15 -34.12 -60.06
CA ILE A 48 1.28 -34.77 -58.76
C ILE A 48 2.60 -34.36 -58.06
N LYS A 49 3.74 -34.30 -58.75
CA LYS A 49 5.02 -33.91 -58.13
C LYS A 49 5.06 -32.44 -57.71
N LYS A 50 4.40 -31.55 -58.46
CA LYS A 50 4.32 -30.13 -58.11
C LYS A 50 3.38 -29.92 -56.92
N ASP A 51 2.25 -30.62 -56.92
CA ASP A 51 1.27 -30.55 -55.84
C ASP A 51 1.85 -31.11 -54.53
N TYR A 52 2.60 -32.21 -54.58
CA TYR A 52 3.32 -32.72 -53.40
C TYR A 52 4.33 -31.72 -52.85
N LYS A 53 5.10 -31.05 -53.73
CA LYS A 53 6.09 -30.05 -53.30
C LYS A 53 5.43 -28.83 -52.66
N GLU A 54 4.29 -28.41 -53.19
CA GLU A 54 3.54 -27.29 -52.60
C GLU A 54 2.87 -27.68 -51.28
N LEU A 55 2.31 -28.90 -51.20
CA LEU A 55 1.78 -29.45 -49.97
C LEU A 55 2.85 -29.59 -48.88
N GLU A 56 4.06 -30.00 -49.24
CA GLU A 56 5.20 -30.10 -48.34
C GLU A 56 5.60 -28.73 -47.76
N LYS A 57 5.61 -27.67 -48.59
CA LYS A 57 5.86 -26.31 -48.10
C LYS A 57 4.76 -25.83 -47.15
N GLN A 58 3.49 -26.11 -47.48
CA GLN A 58 2.37 -25.75 -46.61
C GLN A 58 2.47 -26.46 -45.27
N LEU A 59 2.83 -27.76 -45.27
CA LEU A 59 3.05 -28.52 -44.06
C LEU A 59 4.17 -27.92 -43.20
N GLN A 60 5.33 -27.60 -43.81
CA GLN A 60 6.45 -26.96 -43.10
C GLN A 60 6.07 -25.60 -42.49
N LYS A 61 5.25 -24.81 -43.21
CA LYS A 61 4.72 -23.55 -42.71
C LYS A 61 3.84 -23.76 -41.48
N TYR A 62 2.86 -24.66 -41.56
CA TYR A 62 1.97 -24.95 -40.43
C TYR A 62 2.72 -25.53 -39.23
N GLU A 63 3.70 -26.42 -39.44
CA GLU A 63 4.54 -26.90 -38.36
C GLU A 63 5.31 -25.78 -37.67
N SER A 64 5.83 -24.81 -38.43
CA SER A 64 6.50 -23.64 -37.88
C SER A 64 5.55 -22.77 -37.06
N GLU A 65 4.35 -22.52 -37.58
CA GLU A 65 3.32 -21.73 -36.88
C GLU A 65 2.88 -22.41 -35.57
N VAL A 66 2.67 -23.74 -35.58
CA VAL A 66 2.35 -24.51 -34.38
C VAL A 66 3.48 -24.42 -33.34
N ARG A 67 4.75 -24.55 -33.76
CA ARG A 67 5.90 -24.41 -32.85
C ARG A 67 5.95 -23.02 -32.20
N VAL A 68 5.69 -21.96 -32.97
CA VAL A 68 5.62 -20.58 -32.46
C VAL A 68 4.45 -20.43 -31.48
N HIS A 69 3.25 -20.88 -31.86
CA HIS A 69 2.07 -20.79 -31.01
C HIS A 69 2.26 -21.54 -29.68
N ILE A 70 2.86 -22.74 -29.69
CA ILE A 70 3.16 -23.49 -28.47
C ILE A 70 4.06 -22.66 -27.56
N ARG A 71 5.15 -22.11 -28.11
CA ARG A 71 6.10 -21.27 -27.35
C ARG A 71 5.41 -20.03 -26.76
N GLU A 72 4.61 -19.33 -27.56
CA GLU A 72 3.88 -18.14 -27.11
C GLU A 72 2.87 -18.47 -26.01
N SER A 73 2.16 -19.59 -26.14
CA SER A 73 1.23 -20.07 -25.12
C SER A 73 1.94 -20.35 -23.78
N TYR A 74 3.11 -21.01 -23.82
CA TYR A 74 3.92 -21.21 -22.60
C TYR A 74 4.37 -19.89 -21.97
N LEU A 75 4.85 -18.93 -22.77
CA LEU A 75 5.28 -17.61 -22.27
C LEU A 75 4.11 -16.82 -21.67
N MET A 76 2.92 -16.91 -22.27
CA MET A 76 1.72 -16.27 -21.77
C MET A 76 1.26 -16.87 -20.44
N ASN A 77 1.30 -18.21 -20.31
CA ASN A 77 0.96 -18.89 -19.06
C ASN A 77 1.94 -18.51 -17.94
N GLN A 78 3.24 -18.45 -18.24
CA GLN A 78 4.23 -18.01 -17.26
C GLN A 78 3.95 -16.57 -16.77
N LYS A 79 3.69 -15.63 -17.69
CA LYS A 79 3.32 -14.25 -17.33
C LYS A 79 2.03 -14.18 -16.51
N TYR A 80 1.06 -15.02 -16.84
CA TYR A 80 -0.20 -15.10 -16.10
C TYR A 80 0.02 -15.55 -14.66
N ASP A 81 0.84 -16.58 -14.45
CA ASP A 81 1.19 -17.08 -13.11
C ASP A 81 1.96 -16.03 -12.29
N ASP A 82 2.90 -15.32 -12.92
CA ASP A 82 3.64 -14.22 -12.27
C ASP A 82 2.69 -13.10 -11.84
N MET A 83 1.79 -12.66 -12.73
CA MET A 83 0.77 -11.65 -12.40
C MET A 83 -0.15 -12.11 -11.28
N LYS A 84 -0.58 -13.38 -11.30
CA LYS A 84 -1.43 -13.96 -10.26
C LYS A 84 -0.74 -13.95 -8.90
N ASN A 85 0.56 -14.22 -8.86
CA ASN A 85 1.34 -14.16 -7.63
C ASN A 85 1.50 -12.71 -7.13
N GLN A 86 1.73 -11.75 -8.03
CA GLN A 86 1.77 -10.32 -7.68
C GLN A 86 0.45 -9.83 -7.10
N ILE A 87 -0.69 -10.22 -7.69
CA ILE A 87 -2.02 -9.87 -7.18
C ILE A 87 -2.21 -10.40 -5.75
N LYS A 88 -1.86 -11.67 -5.51
CA LYS A 88 -1.94 -12.25 -4.16
C LYS A 88 -1.09 -11.50 -3.15
N GLN A 89 0.13 -11.08 -3.53
CA GLN A 89 0.99 -10.30 -2.65
C GLN A 89 0.37 -8.94 -2.33
N LEU A 90 -0.13 -8.23 -3.35
CA LEU A 90 -0.79 -6.93 -3.17
C LEU A 90 -2.05 -7.03 -2.29
N GLU A 91 -2.80 -8.13 -2.39
CA GLU A 91 -3.95 -8.39 -1.52
C GLU A 91 -3.52 -8.60 -0.06
N GLN A 92 -2.43 -9.34 0.17
CA GLN A 92 -1.87 -9.51 1.52
C GLN A 92 -1.38 -8.20 2.11
N ASP A 93 -0.63 -7.41 1.32
CA ASP A 93 -0.10 -6.11 1.74
C ASP A 93 -1.26 -5.13 2.07
N ARG A 94 -2.32 -5.13 1.25
CA ARG A 94 -3.54 -4.36 1.51
C ARG A 94 -4.18 -4.75 2.84
N ASP A 95 -4.34 -6.05 3.08
CA ASP A 95 -5.00 -6.54 4.29
C ASP A 95 -4.17 -6.23 5.55
N GLU A 96 -2.84 -6.32 5.46
CA GLU A 96 -1.94 -5.89 6.53
C GLU A 96 -2.04 -4.39 6.79
N LEU A 97 -2.04 -3.57 5.73
CA LEU A 97 -2.18 -2.12 5.84
C LEU A 97 -3.52 -1.73 6.48
N LEU A 98 -4.62 -2.38 6.09
CA LEU A 98 -5.93 -2.17 6.70
C LEU A 98 -5.94 -2.54 8.18
N LYS A 99 -5.33 -3.68 8.55
CA LYS A 99 -5.22 -4.13 9.94
C LYS A 99 -4.42 -3.12 10.77
N ASN A 100 -3.29 -2.65 10.26
CA ASN A 100 -2.44 -1.65 10.93
C ASN A 100 -3.13 -0.29 11.04
N THR A 101 -3.85 0.13 10.01
CA THR A 101 -4.65 1.37 10.02
C THR A 101 -5.75 1.29 11.07
N LYS A 102 -6.50 0.18 11.12
CA LYS A 102 -7.56 -0.03 12.13
C LYS A 102 -6.99 -0.01 13.55
N LYS A 103 -5.83 -0.65 13.77
CA LYS A 103 -5.14 -0.64 15.07
C LYS A 103 -4.74 0.78 15.48
N THR A 104 -4.17 1.55 14.54
CA THR A 104 -3.74 2.94 14.77
C THR A 104 -4.93 3.84 15.05
N MET A 105 -6.00 3.75 14.27
CA MET A 105 -7.23 4.51 14.46
C MET A 105 -7.85 4.25 15.84
N ASN A 106 -7.89 2.99 16.28
CA ASN A 106 -8.38 2.65 17.62
C ASN A 106 -7.52 3.23 18.74
N LYS A 107 -6.19 3.26 18.55
CA LYS A 107 -5.27 3.88 19.52
C LYS A 107 -5.52 5.38 19.61
N LEU A 108 -5.59 6.07 18.48
CA LEU A 108 -5.88 7.50 18.41
C LEU A 108 -7.24 7.84 19.01
N LYS A 109 -8.27 7.02 18.78
CA LYS A 109 -9.59 7.22 19.39
C LYS A 109 -9.53 7.20 20.91
N LYS A 110 -8.81 6.22 21.50
CA LYS A 110 -8.63 6.12 22.96
C LYS A 110 -7.85 7.32 23.51
N GLU A 111 -6.78 7.72 22.84
CA GLU A 111 -5.98 8.89 23.24
C GLU A 111 -6.83 10.17 23.19
N ASN A 112 -7.66 10.33 22.17
CA ASN A 112 -8.56 11.47 22.05
C ASN A 112 -9.61 11.48 23.18
N GLU A 113 -10.25 10.34 23.47
CA GLU A 113 -11.18 10.22 24.60
C GLU A 113 -10.52 10.56 25.95
N GLU A 114 -9.26 10.16 26.16
CA GLU A 114 -8.51 10.52 27.36
C GLU A 114 -8.21 12.02 27.44
N LEU A 115 -7.83 12.64 26.31
CA LEU A 115 -7.61 14.07 26.21
C LEU A 115 -8.89 14.88 26.49
N TYR A 116 -10.03 14.47 25.92
CA TYR A 116 -11.33 15.09 26.22
C TYR A 116 -11.64 15.04 27.73
N ARG A 117 -11.41 13.90 28.39
CA ARG A 117 -11.59 13.79 29.85
C ARG A 117 -10.66 14.73 30.62
N LYS A 118 -9.39 14.82 30.24
CA LYS A 118 -8.42 15.73 30.87
C LYS A 118 -8.82 17.20 30.72
N VAL A 119 -9.27 17.60 29.53
CA VAL A 119 -9.75 18.96 29.27
C VAL A 119 -10.94 19.29 30.15
N ASN A 120 -11.91 18.38 30.28
CA ASN A 120 -13.07 18.60 31.14
C ASN A 120 -12.66 18.77 32.61
N ILE A 121 -11.75 17.94 33.12
CA ILE A 121 -11.22 18.06 34.49
C ILE A 121 -10.54 19.43 34.68
N PHE A 122 -9.67 19.83 33.75
CA PHE A 122 -9.00 21.14 33.84
C PHE A 122 -9.98 22.31 33.75
N GLN A 123 -11.06 22.18 33.00
CA GLN A 123 -12.11 23.19 32.93
C GLN A 123 -12.86 23.32 34.27
N GLU A 124 -13.16 22.19 34.92
CA GLU A 124 -13.78 22.17 36.26
C GLU A 124 -12.85 22.78 37.31
N GLU A 125 -11.57 22.41 37.32
CA GLU A 125 -10.56 23.00 38.21
C GLU A 125 -10.44 24.51 38.00
N LEU A 126 -10.41 24.97 36.76
CA LEU A 126 -10.32 26.39 36.42
C LEU A 126 -11.56 27.15 36.92
N ASN A 127 -12.76 26.58 36.75
CA ASN A 127 -13.99 27.16 37.28
C ASN A 127 -13.96 27.23 38.81
N TYR A 128 -13.46 26.20 39.49
CA TYR A 128 -13.30 26.18 40.94
C TYR A 128 -12.34 27.27 41.43
N TYR A 129 -11.16 27.39 40.82
CA TYR A 129 -10.21 28.45 41.19
C TYR A 129 -10.75 29.85 40.93
N ARG A 130 -11.52 30.04 39.84
CA ARG A 130 -12.20 31.31 39.55
C ARG A 130 -13.20 31.68 40.65
N GLN A 131 -13.94 30.71 41.19
CA GLN A 131 -14.85 30.96 42.32
C GLN A 131 -14.08 31.34 43.60
N ILE A 132 -12.97 30.67 43.90
CA ILE A 132 -12.10 31.04 45.03
C ILE A 132 -11.62 32.49 44.88
N GLU A 133 -11.17 32.88 43.69
CA GLU A 133 -10.70 34.23 43.42
C GLU A 133 -11.80 35.26 43.69
N ILE A 134 -13.01 35.03 43.18
CA ILE A 134 -14.18 35.90 43.41
C ILE A 134 -14.48 36.03 44.91
N CYS A 135 -14.54 34.92 45.64
CA CYS A 135 -14.79 34.92 47.09
C CYS A 135 -13.69 35.67 47.87
N THR A 136 -12.43 35.51 47.43
CA THR A 136 -11.29 36.21 48.04
C THR A 136 -11.39 37.71 47.80
N GLN A 137 -11.66 38.13 46.56
CA GLN A 137 -11.86 39.54 46.20
C GLN A 137 -13.00 40.19 46.98
N GLN A 138 -14.14 39.49 47.11
CA GLN A 138 -15.28 39.93 47.93
C GLN A 138 -14.92 40.06 49.41
N SER A 139 -14.18 39.10 49.97
CA SER A 139 -13.72 39.14 51.36
C SER A 139 -12.75 40.31 51.62
N THR A 140 -11.83 40.62 50.69
CA THR A 140 -10.98 41.81 50.78
C THR A 140 -11.75 43.13 50.69
N LYS A 141 -12.83 43.20 49.91
CA LYS A 141 -13.70 44.40 49.88
C LYS A 141 -14.43 44.60 51.21
N ILE A 142 -14.88 43.53 51.86
CA ILE A 142 -15.53 43.57 53.18
C ILE A 142 -14.51 43.89 54.30
N SER A 143 -13.28 43.37 54.20
CA SER A 143 -12.24 43.65 55.21
C SER A 143 -11.71 45.09 55.14
N ASN A 144 -11.87 45.78 54.01
CA ASN A 144 -11.56 47.22 53.90
C ASN A 144 -12.71 48.13 54.39
N SER A 145 -13.90 47.58 54.70
CA SER A 145 -15.01 48.37 55.27
C SER A 145 -15.05 48.35 56.80
N LYS A 146 -14.26 47.49 57.46
CA LYS A 146 -14.02 47.54 58.90
C LYS A 146 -12.68 48.21 59.18
N THR A 147 -12.77 49.48 59.59
CA THR A 147 -11.80 50.27 60.36
C THR A 147 -10.42 49.63 60.52
N ILE A 148 -9.47 50.03 59.67
CA ILE A 148 -8.05 49.91 60.00
C ILE A 148 -7.55 51.31 60.31
N GLU A 149 -7.52 51.59 61.62
CA GLU A 149 -6.73 52.66 62.18
C GLU A 149 -5.27 52.56 61.71
N LYS A 150 -4.71 53.74 61.45
CA LYS A 150 -3.35 54.01 61.02
C LYS A 150 -2.34 53.10 61.72
N SER A 151 -1.65 52.25 60.96
CA SER A 151 -0.30 51.81 61.30
C SER A 151 0.63 52.06 60.13
N SER A 152 1.20 53.27 60.14
CA SER A 152 2.36 53.62 59.35
C SER A 152 3.53 52.70 59.71
N LYS A 153 4.27 52.27 58.69
CA LYS A 153 5.58 51.59 58.67
C LYS A 153 5.53 50.10 58.33
N LEU A 154 5.50 49.82 57.03
CA LEU A 154 6.18 48.63 56.48
C LEU A 154 7.25 49.11 55.50
N LYS A 155 8.51 48.89 55.90
CA LYS A 155 9.71 49.17 55.13
C LYS A 155 9.70 48.34 53.86
N ASP A 156 9.78 49.02 52.73
CA ASP A 156 9.93 48.50 51.39
C ASP A 156 11.25 47.71 51.28
N LYS A 157 11.18 46.38 51.49
CA LYS A 157 12.30 45.48 51.18
C LYS A 157 12.31 45.24 49.68
N ARG A 158 12.97 46.13 48.95
CA ARG A 158 13.38 45.90 47.55
C ARG A 158 14.15 44.58 47.51
N PHE A 159 13.53 43.55 46.95
CA PHE A 159 14.21 42.30 46.63
C PHE A 159 15.21 42.61 45.50
N HIS A 160 16.48 42.82 45.87
CA HIS A 160 17.58 42.85 44.92
C HIS A 160 17.84 41.42 44.44
N THR A 161 17.37 41.09 43.24
CA THR A 161 17.87 39.92 42.50
C THR A 161 18.98 40.37 41.57
N ASN A 162 20.22 40.36 42.07
CA ASN A 162 21.41 40.37 41.22
C ASN A 162 21.49 39.02 40.50
N ILE A 163 20.99 38.93 39.28
CA ILE A 163 21.22 37.77 38.42
C ILE A 163 22.02 38.25 37.22
N THR A 164 23.34 38.18 37.34
CA THR A 164 24.26 38.31 36.22
C THR A 164 24.09 37.06 35.34
N PRO A 165 23.81 37.17 34.03
CA PRO A 165 23.69 36.01 33.17
C PRO A 165 25.09 35.43 32.90
N GLN A 166 25.41 34.29 33.52
CA GLN A 166 26.56 33.47 33.10
C GLN A 166 26.26 32.82 31.75
N LYS A 167 27.17 33.00 30.79
CA LYS A 167 27.16 32.27 29.51
C LYS A 167 27.36 30.78 29.80
N THR A 168 26.31 29.97 29.71
CA THR A 168 26.43 28.51 29.72
C THR A 168 26.64 27.99 28.30
N ALA A 169 27.70 27.20 28.15
CA ALA A 169 28.08 26.50 26.93
C ALA A 169 27.03 25.47 26.48
N ASN A 170 26.80 25.43 25.16
CA ASN A 170 26.22 24.37 24.33
C ASN A 170 25.46 23.23 25.03
N GLN A 171 24.30 23.51 25.62
CA GLN A 171 23.25 22.51 25.84
C GLN A 171 21.89 23.13 25.46
N SER A 172 21.08 22.37 24.73
CA SER A 172 19.88 22.86 24.06
C SER A 172 18.89 23.51 25.04
N PHE A 173 18.35 24.66 24.61
CA PHE A 173 17.40 25.50 25.35
C PHE A 173 16.21 24.70 25.93
N ASP A 174 15.77 23.68 25.21
CA ASP A 174 14.62 22.85 25.56
C ASP A 174 14.83 21.96 26.80
N TYR A 175 16.05 21.50 27.06
CA TYR A 175 16.31 20.66 28.24
C TYR A 175 16.30 21.49 29.54
N LEU A 176 16.82 22.72 29.47
CA LEU A 176 16.90 23.60 30.63
C LEU A 176 15.53 24.15 31.03
N VAL A 177 14.70 24.52 30.04
CA VAL A 177 13.32 24.98 30.26
C VAL A 177 12.49 23.88 30.91
N ASN A 178 12.56 22.64 30.41
CA ASN A 178 11.83 21.50 30.97
C ASN A 178 12.29 21.11 32.38
N LYS A 179 13.59 21.16 32.67
CA LYS A 179 14.12 20.86 34.01
C LYS A 179 13.75 21.94 35.04
N ARG A 180 13.74 23.22 34.64
CA ARG A 180 13.38 24.36 35.51
C ARG A 180 11.88 24.43 35.79
N LEU A 181 11.04 24.17 34.77
CA LEU A 181 9.59 24.02 34.94
C LEU A 181 9.24 22.84 35.84
N SER A 182 9.92 21.71 35.65
CA SER A 182 9.71 20.50 36.46
C SER A 182 10.09 20.71 37.93
N GLN A 183 11.19 21.41 38.22
CA GLN A 183 11.57 21.75 39.60
C GLN A 183 10.61 22.75 40.26
N GLN A 184 10.10 23.76 39.54
CA GLN A 184 9.12 24.70 40.08
C GLN A 184 7.76 24.04 40.36
N ILE A 185 7.33 23.10 39.51
CA ILE A 185 6.08 22.37 39.69
C ILE A 185 6.16 21.41 40.89
N VAL A 186 7.29 20.72 41.09
CA VAL A 186 7.50 19.80 42.22
C VAL A 186 7.55 20.57 43.56
N GLN A 187 8.24 21.71 43.61
CA GLN A 187 8.30 22.55 44.82
C GLN A 187 6.93 23.15 45.18
N ARG A 188 6.14 23.59 44.18
CA ARG A 188 4.78 24.11 44.42
C ARG A 188 3.82 23.03 44.92
N LYS A 189 3.90 21.80 44.39
CA LYS A 189 3.09 20.65 44.87
C LYS A 189 3.37 20.34 46.34
N GLN A 190 4.64 20.31 46.76
CA GLN A 190 5.01 20.05 48.16
C GLN A 190 4.54 21.17 49.10
N SER A 191 4.63 22.44 48.70
CA SER A 191 4.12 23.55 49.50
C SER A 191 2.59 23.53 49.66
N PHE A 192 1.86 23.13 48.60
CA PHE A 192 0.41 23.06 48.63
C PHE A 192 -0.09 21.90 49.51
N GLN A 193 0.59 20.75 49.44
CA GLN A 193 0.29 19.60 50.32
C GLN A 193 0.51 19.93 51.80
N LYS A 194 1.60 20.67 52.12
CA LYS A 194 1.90 21.12 53.49
C LYS A 194 0.92 22.18 54.00
N TYR A 195 0.41 23.05 53.13
CA TYR A 195 -0.65 24.01 53.46
C TYR A 195 -1.98 23.29 53.75
N MET A 196 -2.37 22.32 52.92
CA MET A 196 -3.61 21.55 53.10
C MET A 196 -3.57 20.66 54.36
N SER A 197 -2.42 20.10 54.73
CA SER A 197 -2.29 19.32 55.97
C SER A 197 -2.40 20.18 57.23
N ASN A 198 -1.85 21.40 57.21
CA ASN A 198 -1.93 22.31 58.34
C ASN A 198 -3.34 22.88 58.54
N LYS A 199 -4.06 23.15 57.44
CA LYS A 199 -5.45 23.62 57.50
C LYS A 199 -6.42 22.55 58.04
N ARG A 200 -6.16 21.26 57.77
CA ARG A 200 -6.95 20.15 58.34
C ARG A 200 -6.72 19.95 59.85
N ARG A 201 -5.51 20.19 60.36
CA ARG A 201 -5.22 20.08 61.81
C ARG A 201 -5.81 21.21 62.65
N SER A 202 -5.99 22.42 62.09
CA SER A 202 -6.63 23.51 62.85
C SER A 202 -8.15 23.33 62.99
N CYS A 203 -8.80 22.60 62.09
CA CYS A 203 -10.24 22.32 62.20
C CYS A 203 -10.59 21.21 63.21
N THR A 204 -9.62 20.36 63.60
CA THR A 204 -9.85 19.29 64.59
C THR A 204 -9.53 19.70 66.02
N THR A 205 -8.85 20.83 66.23
CA THR A 205 -8.44 21.27 67.57
C THR A 205 -9.49 22.13 68.28
N ASP A 206 -10.45 22.72 67.56
CA ASP A 206 -11.52 23.52 68.19
C ASP A 206 -12.74 22.70 68.65
N LEU A 207 -12.93 21.47 68.14
CA LEU A 207 -14.02 20.58 68.59
C LEU A 207 -13.72 19.80 69.88
N SER A 208 -12.48 19.85 70.37
CA SER A 208 -12.07 19.17 71.63
C SER A 208 -12.01 20.11 72.84
N LYS A 209 -12.45 21.37 72.69
CA LYS A 209 -12.56 22.35 73.78
C LYS A 209 -14.00 22.79 74.09
N SER A 210 -15.00 22.14 73.49
CA SER A 210 -16.42 22.38 73.79
C SER A 210 -17.17 21.14 74.30
N MET A 211 -16.47 20.20 74.92
CA MET A 211 -17.06 19.20 75.82
C MET A 211 -16.45 19.33 77.20
#